data_AF-A0A1R0KHA3-F1
#
_entry.id   AF-A0A1R0KHA3-F1
#
_cell.length_a   1.000
_cell.length_b   1.000
_cell.length_c   1.000
_cell.angle_alpha   90.00
_cell.angle_beta   90.00
_cell.angle_gamma   90.00
#
_symmetry.space_group_name_H-M   'P 1'
#
loop_
_entity.id
_entity.type
_entity.pdbx_description
1 polymer ?
#
loop_
_entity_poly.entity_id
_entity_poly.type
_entity_poly.pdbx_seq_one_letter_code
_entity_poly.pdbx_strand_id
1 'polypeptide(L)'
;MLTYLRAYRLGELRAFEELPALAAGDDDVVFLCADLSVRELPFADAPVLFDGRSPGWARFCRDRLAFAEPDWATESAHVRSAVCTAVSGEPSATDDQFGVKVMNPCAG
;
A
#
# COMPACT_ATOMS: atom_id res chain seq x y z
N MET A 1 1.91 -9.60 -11.66
CA MET A 1 1.77 -8.19 -11.26
C MET A 1 1.54 -8.20 -9.75
N LEU A 2 2.30 -7.41 -8.98
CA LEU A 2 2.06 -7.30 -7.54
C LEU A 2 0.82 -6.43 -7.34
N THR A 3 -0.29 -7.06 -6.96
CA THR A 3 -1.55 -6.38 -6.70
C THR A 3 -1.52 -5.79 -5.29
N TYR A 4 -2.09 -4.60 -5.10
CA TYR A 4 -2.23 -4.00 -3.77
C TYR A 4 -2.96 -4.96 -2.82
N LEU A 5 -2.43 -5.09 -1.61
CA LEU A 5 -3.02 -5.85 -0.51
C LEU A 5 -2.84 -5.09 0.80
N ARG A 6 -3.77 -5.28 1.73
CA ARG A 6 -3.70 -4.69 3.06
C ARG A 6 -4.05 -5.71 4.12
N ALA A 7 -3.25 -5.74 5.19
CA ALA A 7 -3.48 -6.57 6.35
C ALA A 7 -4.59 -5.96 7.22
N TYR A 8 -5.48 -6.81 7.70
CA TYR A 8 -6.52 -6.49 8.68
C TYR A 8 -6.58 -7.61 9.71
N ARG A 9 -7.10 -7.33 10.90
CA ARG A 9 -7.49 -8.39 11.83
C ARG A 9 -8.77 -9.03 11.36
N LEU A 10 -8.90 -10.34 11.50
CA LEU A 10 -10.09 -11.06 11.10
C LEU A 10 -11.35 -10.57 11.83
N GLY A 11 -11.22 -10.15 13.08
CA GLY A 11 -12.31 -9.54 13.86
C GLY A 11 -12.88 -8.27 13.23
N GLU A 12 -12.07 -7.49 12.51
CA GLU A 12 -12.53 -6.30 11.77
C GLU A 12 -13.41 -6.69 10.58
N LEU A 13 -13.06 -7.79 9.90
CA LEU A 13 -13.82 -8.30 8.76
C LEU A 13 -15.11 -8.97 9.20
N ARG A 14 -15.13 -9.63 10.37
CA ARG A 14 -16.32 -10.26 10.95
C ARG A 14 -17.44 -9.29 11.32
N ALA A 15 -17.18 -7.97 11.32
CA ALA A 15 -18.23 -6.97 11.38
C ALA A 15 -19.13 -6.96 10.13
N PHE A 16 -18.74 -7.64 9.05
CA PHE A 16 -19.60 -7.96 7.92
C PHE A 16 -20.37 -9.26 8.18
N GLU A 17 -21.69 -9.14 8.30
CA GLU A 17 -22.57 -10.21 8.76
C GLU A 17 -22.65 -11.41 7.81
N GLU A 18 -22.41 -11.20 6.51
CA GLU A 18 -22.41 -12.26 5.49
C GLU A 18 -21.03 -12.93 5.31
N LEU A 19 -20.04 -12.60 6.14
CA LEU A 19 -18.73 -13.24 6.07
C LEU A 19 -18.85 -14.72 6.50
N PRO A 20 -18.30 -15.68 5.74
CA PRO A 20 -18.33 -17.08 6.14
C PRO A 20 -17.61 -17.31 7.47
N ALA A 21 -18.01 -18.36 8.19
CA ALA A 21 -17.36 -18.77 9.42
C ALA A 21 -15.94 -19.31 9.13
N LEU A 22 -14.95 -18.43 9.25
CA LEU A 22 -13.53 -18.77 9.11
C LEU A 22 -13.00 -19.35 10.42
N ALA A 23 -12.19 -20.41 10.33
CA ALA A 23 -11.66 -21.14 11.49
C ALA A 23 -10.62 -20.38 12.32
N ALA A 24 -10.14 -19.24 11.82
CA ALA A 24 -9.19 -18.36 12.50
C ALA A 24 -9.85 -17.53 13.64
N GLY A 25 -9.04 -17.07 14.59
CA GLY A 25 -9.43 -16.19 15.69
C GLY A 25 -9.56 -14.73 15.27
N ASP A 26 -10.25 -13.91 16.07
CA ASP A 26 -10.47 -12.48 15.76
C ASP A 26 -9.18 -11.66 15.69
N ASP A 27 -8.15 -12.07 16.42
CA ASP A 27 -6.83 -11.41 16.43
C ASP A 27 -5.91 -11.88 15.30
N ASP A 28 -6.30 -12.90 14.54
CA ASP A 28 -5.50 -13.39 13.41
C ASP A 28 -5.49 -12.36 12.28
N VAL A 29 -4.33 -12.23 11.63
CA VAL A 29 -4.15 -11.30 10.52
C VAL A 29 -4.50 -11.99 9.21
N VAL A 30 -5.34 -11.32 8.42
CA VAL A 30 -5.70 -11.73 7.06
C VAL A 30 -5.43 -10.60 6.08
N PHE A 31 -5.33 -10.93 4.80
CA PHE A 31 -4.96 -9.99 3.76
C PHE A 31 -6.12 -9.76 2.80
N LEU A 32 -6.61 -8.52 2.73
CA LEU A 32 -7.58 -8.08 1.74
C LEU A 32 -6.85 -7.62 0.48
N CYS A 33 -7.14 -8.25 -0.65
CA CYS A 33 -6.57 -7.96 -1.95
C CYS A 33 -7.40 -6.89 -2.71
N ALA A 34 -6.80 -6.26 -3.73
CA ALA A 34 -7.49 -5.24 -4.54
C ALA A 34 -8.72 -5.78 -5.31
N ASP A 35 -8.76 -7.09 -5.59
CA ASP A 35 -9.92 -7.78 -6.16
C ASP A 35 -11.02 -8.10 -5.13
N LEU A 36 -10.85 -7.61 -3.89
CA LEU A 36 -11.70 -7.82 -2.73
C LEU A 36 -11.71 -9.24 -2.16
N SER A 37 -10.80 -10.11 -2.64
CA SER A 37 -10.58 -11.42 -2.03
C SER A 37 -9.83 -11.30 -0.70
N VAL A 38 -10.06 -12.25 0.20
CA VAL A 38 -9.37 -12.36 1.50
C VAL A 38 -8.52 -13.62 1.52
N ARG A 39 -7.26 -13.48 1.92
CA ARG A 39 -6.28 -14.56 1.98
C ARG A 39 -5.65 -14.67 3.35
N GLU A 40 -5.16 -15.87 3.67
CA GLU A 40 -4.45 -16.15 4.91
C GLU A 40 -3.01 -15.60 4.90
N LEU A 41 -2.37 -15.60 3.73
CA LEU A 41 -0.97 -15.17 3.55
C LEU A 41 -0.87 -14.14 2.41
N PRO A 42 0.17 -13.28 2.39
CA PRO A 42 0.32 -12.22 1.40
C PRO A 42 0.88 -12.71 0.05
N PHE A 43 0.77 -14.01 -0.25
CA PHE A 43 1.29 -14.62 -1.48
C PHE A 43 0.17 -14.82 -2.51
N ALA A 44 0.51 -14.71 -3.79
CA ALA A 44 -0.46 -14.80 -4.88
C ALA A 44 -1.09 -16.20 -5.03
N ASP A 45 -0.40 -17.24 -4.56
CA ASP A 45 -0.84 -18.63 -4.52
C ASP A 45 -1.39 -19.07 -3.15
N ALA A 46 -1.43 -18.16 -2.17
CA ALA A 46 -1.99 -18.44 -0.86
C ALA A 46 -3.49 -18.79 -0.97
N PRO A 47 -4.00 -19.67 -0.09
CA PRO A 47 -5.41 -20.01 -0.03
C PRO A 47 -6.31 -18.77 0.09
N VAL A 48 -7.35 -18.71 -0.74
CA VAL A 48 -8.41 -17.70 -0.66
C VAL A 48 -9.44 -18.18 0.34
N LEU A 49 -9.61 -17.43 1.43
CA LEU A 49 -10.58 -17.70 2.49
C LEU A 49 -11.98 -17.20 2.11
N PHE A 50 -12.03 -16.12 1.32
CA PHE A 50 -13.26 -15.51 0.85
C PHE A 50 -13.02 -14.80 -0.49
N ASP A 51 -13.91 -14.98 -1.46
CA ASP A 51 -13.71 -14.52 -2.84
C ASP A 51 -14.18 -13.09 -3.11
N GLY A 52 -14.78 -12.43 -2.11
CA GLY A 52 -15.23 -11.04 -2.21
C GLY A 52 -16.52 -10.81 -2.98
N ARG A 53 -17.24 -11.86 -3.40
CA ARG A 53 -18.41 -11.72 -4.30
C ARG A 53 -19.74 -11.44 -3.61
N SER A 54 -19.77 -11.33 -2.28
CA SER A 54 -21.02 -11.03 -1.56
C SER A 54 -21.55 -9.62 -1.85
N PRO A 55 -22.87 -9.45 -1.99
CA PRO A 55 -23.50 -8.14 -2.08
C PRO A 55 -23.08 -7.24 -0.90
N GLY A 56 -22.74 -5.98 -1.19
CA GLY A 56 -22.37 -5.03 -0.13
C GLY A 56 -20.96 -5.16 0.44
N TRP A 57 -20.21 -6.22 0.13
CA TRP A 57 -18.81 -6.38 0.59
C TRP A 57 -17.91 -5.24 0.13
N ALA A 58 -17.95 -4.88 -1.16
CA ALA A 58 -17.18 -3.76 -1.70
C ALA A 58 -17.49 -2.43 -0.96
N ARG A 59 -18.75 -2.22 -0.59
CA ARG A 59 -19.19 -1.06 0.18
C ARG A 59 -18.66 -1.11 1.61
N PHE A 60 -18.73 -2.27 2.26
CA PHE A 60 -18.17 -2.47 3.59
C PHE A 60 -16.66 -2.21 3.63
N CYS A 61 -15.90 -2.78 2.69
CA CYS A 61 -14.45 -2.57 2.58
C CYS A 61 -14.12 -1.08 2.44
N ARG A 62 -14.83 -0.36 1.58
CA ARG A 62 -14.60 1.07 1.37
C ARG A 62 -15.05 1.92 2.58
N ASP A 63 -16.28 1.74 3.04
CA ASP A 63 -16.92 2.66 4.00
C ASP A 63 -16.52 2.35 5.46
N ARG A 64 -16.26 1.07 5.79
CA ARG A 64 -15.94 0.64 7.17
C ARG A 64 -14.48 0.33 7.39
N LEU A 65 -13.84 -0.37 6.45
CA LEU A 65 -12.40 -0.69 6.55
C LEU A 65 -11.50 0.40 5.99
N ALA A 66 -12.07 1.41 5.32
CA ALA A 66 -11.30 2.42 4.58
C ALA A 66 -10.27 1.78 3.62
N PHE A 67 -10.66 0.67 2.99
CA PHE A 67 -9.85 0.00 1.99
C PHE A 67 -9.95 0.75 0.68
N ALA A 68 -8.84 1.35 0.27
CA ALA A 68 -8.67 2.01 -1.01
C ALA A 68 -7.24 1.76 -1.50
N GLU A 69 -7.09 1.53 -2.80
CA GLU A 69 -5.77 1.47 -3.42
C GLU A 69 -5.13 2.87 -3.39
N PRO A 70 -3.89 3.01 -2.89
CA PRO A 70 -3.22 4.31 -2.88
C PRO A 70 -2.85 4.77 -4.29
N ASP A 71 -2.91 6.08 -4.51
CA ASP A 71 -2.49 6.69 -5.78
C ASP A 71 -0.97 6.85 -5.82
N TRP A 72 -0.28 5.74 -6.13
CA TRP A 72 1.17 5.71 -6.21
C TRP A 72 1.74 6.63 -7.29
N ALA A 73 0.97 6.93 -8.33
CA ALA A 73 1.42 7.81 -9.42
C ALA A 73 1.54 9.26 -8.93
N THR A 74 0.51 9.74 -8.23
CA THR A 74 0.53 11.07 -7.61
C THR A 74 1.59 11.16 -6.53
N GLU A 75 1.67 10.17 -5.63
CA GLU A 75 2.67 10.17 -4.56
C GLU A 75 4.11 10.17 -5.12
N SER A 76 4.39 9.34 -6.13
CA SER A 76 5.70 9.30 -6.77
C SER A 76 6.03 10.59 -7.52
N ALA A 77 5.04 11.31 -8.07
CA ALA A 77 5.26 12.62 -8.68
C ALA A 77 5.65 13.66 -7.64
N HIS A 78 5.00 13.67 -6.47
CA HIS A 78 5.35 14.56 -5.37
C HIS A 78 6.77 14.30 -4.85
N VAL A 79 7.13 13.04 -4.62
CA VAL A 79 8.48 12.67 -4.16
C VAL A 79 9.53 13.09 -5.20
N ARG A 80 9.30 12.81 -6.49
CA ARG A 80 10.22 13.25 -7.55
C ARG A 80 10.39 14.77 -7.58
N SER A 81 9.29 15.52 -7.48
CA SER A 81 9.35 16.97 -7.42
C SER A 81 10.16 17.45 -6.21
N ALA A 82 9.92 16.89 -5.02
CA ALA A 82 10.62 17.27 -3.80
C ALA A 82 12.13 16.96 -3.88
N VAL A 83 12.49 15.79 -4.41
CA VAL A 83 13.90 15.40 -4.62
C VAL A 83 14.57 16.34 -5.63
N CYS A 84 13.91 16.67 -6.75
CA CYS A 84 14.46 17.63 -7.72
C CYS A 84 14.66 19.03 -7.11
N THR A 85 13.72 19.50 -6.28
CA THR A 85 13.86 20.78 -5.56
C THR A 85 15.03 20.75 -4.58
N ALA A 86 15.18 19.67 -3.79
CA ALA A 86 16.30 19.54 -2.85
C ALA A 86 17.66 19.51 -3.57
N VAL A 87 17.76 18.77 -4.68
CA VAL A 87 18.99 18.68 -5.48
C VAL A 87 19.32 20.00 -6.19
N SER A 88 18.31 20.79 -6.57
CA SER A 88 18.50 22.10 -7.20
C SER A 88 18.71 23.24 -6.20
N GLY A 89 18.54 22.98 -4.90
CA GLY A 89 18.42 23.99 -3.84
C GLY A 89 19.70 24.33 -3.07
N GLU A 90 20.84 23.68 -3.31
CA GLU A 90 22.11 24.10 -2.70
C GLU A 90 23.03 24.79 -3.73
N PRO A 91 23.25 26.09 -3.53
CA PRO A 91 24.58 26.50 -3.09
C PRO A 91 24.47 27.29 -1.79
N SER A 92 24.58 26.61 -0.64
CA SER A 92 24.93 27.31 0.59
C SER A 92 26.44 27.50 0.61
N ALA A 93 26.88 28.70 0.23
CA ALA A 93 28.26 29.12 0.36
C ALA A 93 28.64 29.17 1.85
N THR A 94 29.33 28.14 2.36
CA THR A 94 30.27 28.26 3.48
C THR A 94 31.34 27.17 3.34
N ASP A 95 32.56 27.63 3.06
CA ASP A 95 33.88 27.01 3.30
C ASP A 95 34.22 25.61 2.74
N ASP A 96 34.91 25.64 1.60
CA ASP A 96 36.29 25.14 1.40
C ASP A 96 36.82 24.00 2.31
N GLN A 97 36.53 22.73 1.95
CA GLN A 97 37.50 21.62 1.98
C GLN A 97 36.86 20.34 1.43
N PHE A 98 37.61 19.58 0.61
CA PHE A 98 37.24 18.31 -0.03
C PHE A 98 36.46 18.39 -1.35
N GLY A 99 37.23 18.56 -2.44
CA GLY A 99 36.75 18.40 -3.80
C GLY A 99 36.34 16.97 -4.15
N VAL A 100 35.07 16.62 -3.92
CA VAL A 100 34.42 15.49 -4.58
C VAL A 100 33.46 16.06 -5.63
N LYS A 101 33.85 15.93 -6.91
CA LYS A 101 33.02 16.31 -8.06
C LYS A 101 31.85 15.33 -8.18
N VAL A 102 30.70 15.66 -7.59
CA VAL A 102 29.45 14.92 -7.83
C VAL A 102 29.00 15.24 -9.26
N MET A 103 29.11 14.25 -10.16
CA MET A 103 28.59 14.35 -11.52
C MET A 103 27.06 14.30 -11.49
N ASN A 104 26.46 15.33 -12.07
CA ASN A 104 25.02 15.51 -12.21
C ASN A 104 24.46 14.48 -13.21
N PRO A 105 23.54 13.57 -12.81
CA PRO A 105 23.01 12.53 -13.71
C PRO A 105 21.92 13.02 -14.68
N CYS A 106 21.59 14.32 -14.69
CA CYS A 106 20.54 14.88 -15.56
C CYS A 106 21.05 15.51 -16.87
N ALA A 107 22.28 15.20 -17.30
CA ALA A 107 22.77 15.56 -18.64
C ALA A 107 22.77 14.31 -19.54
N GLY A 108 21.70 14.13 -20.30
CA GLY A 108 21.55 13.06 -21.29
C GLY A 108 20.12 12.94 -21.78
#